data_AF-A0A0C2CLM6-F1
#
_entry.id   AF-A0A0C2CLM6-F1
#
_cell.length_a   1.000
_cell.length_b   1.000
_cell.length_c   1.000
_cell.angle_alpha   90.00
_cell.angle_beta   90.00
_cell.angle_gamma   90.00
#
_symmetry.space_group_name_H-M   'P 1'
#
loop_
_entity.id
_entity.type
_entity.pdbx_description
1 polymer ?
#
loop_
_entity_poly.entity_id
_entity_poly.type
_entity_poly.pdbx_seq_one_letter_code
_entity_poly.pdbx_strand_id
1 'polypeptide(L)'
;MRDAGAYFMEKYSHHQYVEFDIMYKMAPPPTWQPKIDKVRDDLGDFTKMENIYKLMARLGQCFTQSMESSVHFERDEYFVMPDVIGGCNREGDHYVFSDGVGMVSKAFAKQIAEDMMLGKCVPSCFQFRFRGMKGVLAVNPILDEYASWARANDIYSDDKMFAGFELQLVFRDSQVKFKTRRGSKEAVEIVKYSTPSPVALNKPFICILDQ
;
A
#
# COMPACT_ATOMS: atom_id res chain seq x y z
N MET A 1 15.55 10.37 23.70
CA MET A 1 15.29 10.73 25.12
C MET A 1 14.02 11.59 25.15
N ARG A 2 13.10 11.32 26.09
CA ARG A 2 11.85 12.09 26.23
C ARG A 2 12.19 13.50 26.74
N ASP A 3 11.76 14.52 26.03
CA ASP A 3 11.65 15.87 26.58
C ASP A 3 10.26 16.41 26.20
N ALA A 4 9.49 16.85 27.18
CA ALA A 4 8.13 17.42 27.03
C ALA A 4 7.07 16.58 26.26
N GLY A 5 7.19 15.24 26.23
CA GLY A 5 6.19 14.37 25.59
C GLY A 5 6.28 14.27 24.07
N ALA A 6 7.26 14.93 23.45
CA ALA A 6 7.59 14.77 22.04
C ALA A 6 8.64 13.65 21.86
N TYR A 7 8.38 12.73 20.94
CA TYR A 7 9.36 11.74 20.51
C TYR A 7 10.34 12.44 19.57
N PHE A 8 11.52 12.82 20.07
CA PHE A 8 12.61 13.29 19.21
C PHE A 8 13.38 12.08 18.66
N MET A 9 13.32 11.91 17.33
CA MET A 9 14.18 10.95 16.63
C MET A 9 15.63 11.40 16.77
N GLU A 10 16.51 10.48 17.14
CA GLU A 10 17.95 10.76 17.26
C GLU A 10 18.51 11.11 15.87
N LYS A 11 19.16 12.27 15.75
CA LYS A 11 19.69 12.76 14.45
C LYS A 11 20.87 11.94 13.94
N TYR A 12 21.75 11.49 14.84
CA TYR A 12 22.98 10.75 14.54
C TYR A 12 23.45 9.99 15.79
N SER A 13 24.18 8.88 15.61
CA SER A 13 24.85 8.18 16.72
C SER A 13 26.16 8.88 17.12
N HIS A 14 26.68 8.56 18.31
CA HIS A 14 28.00 9.03 18.73
C HIS A 14 29.11 8.64 17.75
N HIS A 15 29.05 7.42 17.21
CA HIS A 15 30.01 6.95 16.20
C HIS A 15 29.98 7.83 14.94
N GLN A 16 28.78 8.11 14.40
CA GLN A 16 28.61 8.98 13.23
C GLN A 16 29.15 10.39 13.50
N TYR A 17 28.93 10.94 14.70
CA TYR A 17 29.46 12.25 15.10
C TYR A 17 30.99 12.27 15.06
N VAL A 18 31.63 11.25 15.64
CA VAL A 18 33.10 11.13 15.67
C VAL A 18 33.66 11.00 14.25
N GLU A 19 33.04 10.17 13.39
CA GLU A 19 33.43 10.06 11.98
C GLU A 19 33.34 11.41 11.24
N PHE A 20 32.27 12.19 11.47
CA PHE A 20 32.09 13.50 10.87
C PHE A 20 33.17 14.49 11.34
N ASP A 21 33.43 14.56 12.64
CA ASP A 21 34.43 15.46 13.22
C ASP A 21 35.84 15.13 12.72
N ILE A 22 36.19 13.85 12.61
CA ILE A 22 37.47 13.41 12.06
C ILE A 22 37.62 13.82 10.59
N MET A 23 36.56 13.62 9.79
CA MET A 23 36.57 13.84 8.35
C MET A 23 36.57 15.33 7.98
N TYR A 24 35.72 16.13 8.64
CA TYR A 24 35.49 17.53 8.30
C TYR A 24 36.16 18.52 9.26
N LYS A 25 36.78 18.04 10.34
CA LYS A 25 37.48 18.85 11.36
C LYS A 25 36.61 19.97 11.92
N MET A 26 35.29 19.76 11.98
CA MET A 26 34.31 20.71 12.47
C MET A 26 33.10 19.99 13.06
N ALA A 27 32.39 20.68 13.97
CA ALA A 27 31.12 20.19 14.48
C ALA A 27 30.06 20.10 13.36
N PRO A 28 29.24 19.04 13.33
CA PRO A 28 28.17 18.93 12.35
C PRO A 28 27.16 20.08 12.44
N PRO A 29 26.67 20.60 11.31
CA PRO A 29 25.67 21.67 11.31
C PRO A 29 24.34 21.19 11.92
N PRO A 30 23.47 22.08 12.42
CA PRO A 30 22.18 21.71 13.03
C PRO A 30 21.23 20.93 12.10
N THR A 31 21.42 21.09 10.78
CA THR A 31 20.70 20.42 9.70
C THR A 31 21.22 19.01 9.40
N TRP A 32 22.34 18.59 10.00
CA TRP A 32 22.89 17.26 9.79
C TRP A 32 22.13 16.23 10.63
N GLN A 33 21.37 15.37 9.95
CA GLN A 33 20.46 14.41 10.57
C GLN A 33 20.44 13.06 9.83
N PRO A 34 21.61 12.40 9.68
CA PRO A 34 21.76 11.22 8.83
C PRO A 34 20.82 10.05 9.18
N LYS A 35 20.46 9.88 10.46
CA LYS A 35 19.48 8.85 10.85
C LYS A 35 18.08 9.16 10.35
N ILE A 36 17.66 10.42 10.44
CA ILE A 36 16.34 10.87 9.97
C ILE A 36 16.27 10.74 8.45
N ASP A 37 17.33 11.18 7.75
CA ASP A 37 17.39 11.12 6.30
C ASP A 37 17.38 9.66 5.82
N LYS A 38 18.14 8.77 6.49
CA LYS A 38 18.09 7.33 6.23
C LYS A 38 16.68 6.74 6.41
N VAL A 39 15.99 7.08 7.51
CA VAL A 39 14.62 6.60 7.73
C VAL A 39 13.69 7.11 6.61
N ARG A 40 13.83 8.35 6.17
CA ARG A 40 13.02 8.90 5.07
C ARG A 40 13.29 8.17 3.75
N ASP A 41 14.54 7.83 3.48
CA ASP A 41 14.93 7.02 2.31
C ASP A 41 14.37 5.59 2.38
N ASP A 42 14.29 5.02 3.59
CA ASP A 42 13.70 3.70 3.83
C ASP A 42 12.17 3.71 3.64
N LEU A 43 11.50 4.81 3.99
CA LEU A 43 10.05 4.96 3.80
C LEU A 43 9.66 4.96 2.32
N GLY A 44 10.44 5.63 1.46
CA GLY A 44 10.28 5.57 0.02
C GLY A 44 10.84 6.78 -0.73
N ASP A 45 10.65 6.78 -2.05
CA ASP A 45 11.12 7.84 -2.92
C ASP A 45 10.09 8.98 -2.99
N PHE A 46 10.44 10.08 -2.33
CA PHE A 46 9.67 11.31 -2.31
C PHE A 46 10.30 12.44 -3.15
N THR A 47 11.44 12.18 -3.80
CA THR A 47 12.26 13.22 -4.47
C THR A 47 11.53 13.90 -5.63
N LYS A 48 10.62 13.18 -6.29
CA LYS A 48 9.84 13.67 -7.43
C LYS A 48 8.56 14.42 -7.04
N MET A 49 8.25 14.54 -5.75
CA MET A 49 7.03 15.21 -5.29
C MET A 49 7.29 16.70 -5.03
N GLU A 50 6.79 17.55 -5.92
CA GLU A 50 6.93 19.02 -5.79
C GLU A 50 5.95 19.63 -4.77
N ASN A 51 4.76 19.03 -4.62
CA ASN A 51 3.72 19.58 -3.75
C ASN A 51 3.90 19.11 -2.29
N ILE A 52 4.20 20.05 -1.40
CA ILE A 52 4.46 19.77 0.02
C ILE A 52 3.25 19.16 0.76
N TYR A 53 2.01 19.56 0.41
CA TYR A 53 0.81 18.99 1.02
C TYR A 53 0.63 17.53 0.62
N LYS A 54 0.88 17.21 -0.65
CA LYS A 54 0.87 15.82 -1.13
C LYS A 54 1.97 15.00 -0.47
N LEU A 55 3.19 15.56 -0.35
CA LEU A 55 4.30 14.92 0.34
C LEU A 55 3.94 14.55 1.78
N MET A 56 3.43 15.52 2.56
CA MET A 56 3.04 15.28 3.96
C MET A 56 1.92 14.25 4.07
N ALA A 57 0.93 14.28 3.16
CA ALA A 57 -0.11 13.27 3.10
C ALA A 57 0.42 11.87 2.75
N ARG A 58 1.50 11.77 1.95
CA ARG A 58 2.14 10.48 1.63
C ARG A 58 3.00 9.96 2.77
N LEU A 59 3.76 10.81 3.44
CA LEU A 59 4.49 10.44 4.66
C LEU A 59 3.54 9.96 5.75
N GLY A 60 2.41 10.68 5.95
CA GLY A 60 1.39 10.32 6.92
C GLY A 60 0.83 8.91 6.72
N GLN A 61 0.81 8.40 5.49
CA GLN A 61 0.28 7.06 5.22
C GLN A 61 1.18 5.94 5.74
N CYS A 62 2.49 6.17 5.85
CA CYS A 62 3.45 5.22 6.41
C CYS A 62 3.24 4.99 7.92
N PHE A 63 2.46 5.86 8.56
CA PHE A 63 2.10 5.77 9.98
C PHE A 63 0.64 5.31 10.17
N THR A 64 0.02 4.74 9.13
CA THR A 64 -1.30 4.12 9.26
C THR A 64 -1.17 2.92 10.20
N GLN A 65 -2.01 2.83 11.23
CA GLN A 65 -2.10 1.61 12.03
C GLN A 65 -2.68 0.49 11.16
N SER A 66 -1.93 -0.58 11.00
CA SER A 66 -2.26 -1.73 10.17
C SER A 66 -1.77 -3.01 10.84
N MET A 67 -2.32 -4.14 10.42
CA MET A 67 -1.85 -5.48 10.79
C MET A 67 -1.12 -6.06 9.59
N GLU A 68 0.19 -6.27 9.70
CA GLU A 68 0.95 -7.01 8.70
C GLU A 68 0.43 -8.46 8.66
N SER A 69 0.13 -8.96 7.46
CA SER A 69 -0.25 -10.36 7.30
C SER A 69 0.98 -11.27 7.30
N SER A 70 0.89 -12.44 7.93
CA SER A 70 1.93 -13.47 7.87
C SER A 70 2.00 -14.18 6.51
N VAL A 71 1.08 -13.86 5.60
CA VAL A 71 1.01 -14.44 4.25
C VAL A 71 1.90 -13.63 3.31
N HIS A 72 2.99 -14.26 2.86
CA HIS A 72 3.94 -13.66 1.94
C HIS A 72 3.62 -14.01 0.49
N PHE A 73 4.03 -13.12 -0.41
CA PHE A 73 3.99 -13.33 -1.85
C PHE A 73 5.27 -12.80 -2.50
N GLU A 74 5.62 -13.38 -3.64
CA GLU A 74 6.78 -13.02 -4.44
C GLU A 74 6.42 -11.97 -5.51
N ARG A 75 7.43 -11.46 -6.21
CA ARG A 75 7.25 -10.35 -7.17
C ARG A 75 6.35 -10.70 -8.36
N ASP A 76 6.43 -11.93 -8.84
CA ASP A 76 5.66 -12.47 -9.96
C ASP A 76 4.20 -12.78 -9.61
N GLU A 77 3.90 -12.89 -8.32
CA GLU A 77 2.56 -13.13 -7.77
C GLU A 77 1.71 -11.85 -7.63
N TYR A 78 2.25 -10.67 -7.98
CA TYR A 78 1.45 -9.45 -8.03
C TYR A 78 1.70 -8.59 -9.26
N PHE A 79 0.68 -7.85 -9.66
CA PHE A 79 0.75 -7.00 -10.83
C PHE A 79 0.05 -5.65 -10.63
N VAL A 80 0.45 -4.62 -11.37
CA VAL A 80 -0.21 -3.30 -11.37
C VAL A 80 -0.82 -3.09 -12.76
N MET A 81 -2.14 -3.09 -12.85
CA MET A 81 -2.87 -2.85 -14.09
C MET A 81 -3.32 -1.38 -14.20
N PRO A 82 -3.51 -0.89 -15.43
CA PRO A 82 -4.20 0.38 -15.65
C PRO A 82 -5.60 0.38 -15.04
N ASP A 83 -6.07 1.55 -14.63
CA ASP A 83 -7.45 1.72 -14.20
C ASP A 83 -8.46 1.44 -15.32
N VAL A 84 -9.65 1.00 -14.92
CA VAL A 84 -10.79 0.82 -15.82
C VAL A 84 -11.40 2.19 -16.07
N ILE A 85 -11.17 2.72 -17.27
CA ILE A 85 -11.63 4.04 -17.70
C ILE A 85 -12.75 3.87 -18.72
N GLY A 86 -13.80 4.68 -18.61
CA GLY A 86 -14.88 4.68 -19.59
C GLY A 86 -15.95 5.73 -19.34
N GLY A 87 -16.89 5.85 -20.29
CA GLY A 87 -17.90 6.91 -20.28
C GLY A 87 -17.28 8.31 -20.31
N CYS A 88 -18.12 9.34 -20.28
CA CYS A 88 -17.72 10.74 -20.18
C CYS A 88 -18.76 11.52 -19.37
N ASN A 89 -18.29 12.50 -18.60
CA ASN A 89 -19.17 13.52 -18.01
C ASN A 89 -19.67 14.48 -19.10
N ARG A 90 -20.51 15.46 -18.72
CA ARG A 90 -21.03 16.49 -19.66
C ARG A 90 -19.93 17.38 -20.25
N GLU A 91 -18.76 17.42 -19.62
CA GLU A 91 -17.60 18.25 -19.99
C GLU A 91 -16.59 17.47 -20.86
N GLY A 92 -16.81 16.17 -21.06
CA GLY A 92 -15.96 15.29 -21.87
C GLY A 92 -14.93 14.47 -21.07
N ASP A 93 -14.79 14.67 -19.76
CA ASP A 93 -13.82 13.92 -18.95
C ASP A 93 -14.28 12.49 -18.70
N HIS A 94 -13.35 11.55 -18.78
CA HIS A 94 -13.61 10.14 -18.54
C HIS A 94 -13.80 9.79 -17.06
N TYR A 95 -14.65 8.80 -16.79
CA TYR A 95 -14.78 8.24 -15.44
C TYR A 95 -13.75 7.14 -15.19
N VAL A 96 -13.24 7.09 -13.96
CA VAL A 96 -12.33 6.03 -13.49
C VAL A 96 -13.11 5.09 -12.57
N PHE A 97 -13.54 3.95 -13.10
CA PHE A 97 -14.43 3.01 -12.38
C PHE A 97 -13.72 2.15 -11.35
N SER A 98 -12.40 1.98 -11.46
CA SER A 98 -11.59 1.18 -10.53
C SER A 98 -10.74 2.02 -9.57
N ASP A 99 -11.04 3.32 -9.41
CA ASP A 99 -10.19 4.19 -8.60
C ASP A 99 -10.07 3.67 -7.16
N GLY A 100 -8.85 3.25 -6.80
CA GLY A 100 -8.52 2.77 -5.47
C GLY A 100 -8.91 1.32 -5.22
N VAL A 101 -9.40 0.58 -6.23
CA VAL A 101 -9.89 -0.80 -6.08
C VAL A 101 -9.12 -1.77 -6.98
N GLY A 102 -8.37 -2.65 -6.31
CA GLY A 102 -7.64 -3.77 -6.90
C GLY A 102 -8.34 -5.09 -6.63
N MET A 103 -7.68 -6.19 -7.00
CA MET A 103 -8.21 -7.55 -6.89
C MET A 103 -7.26 -8.42 -6.08
N VAL A 104 -7.83 -9.37 -5.32
CA VAL A 104 -7.10 -10.42 -4.62
C VAL A 104 -7.70 -11.77 -4.97
N SER A 105 -6.88 -12.80 -5.16
CA SER A 105 -7.37 -14.15 -5.45
C SER A 105 -8.17 -14.68 -4.27
N LYS A 106 -9.13 -15.57 -4.53
CA LYS A 106 -9.94 -16.17 -3.45
C LYS A 106 -9.09 -17.08 -2.58
N ALA A 107 -8.11 -17.78 -3.16
CA ALA A 107 -7.17 -18.59 -2.40
C ALA A 107 -6.33 -17.73 -1.44
N PHE A 108 -5.79 -16.60 -1.91
CA PHE A 108 -4.98 -15.69 -1.07
C PHE A 108 -5.83 -14.99 -0.01
N ALA A 109 -7.03 -14.55 -0.37
CA ALA A 109 -7.97 -13.96 0.58
C ALA A 109 -8.33 -14.92 1.73
N LYS A 110 -8.42 -16.22 1.44
CA LYS A 110 -8.63 -17.26 2.46
C LYS A 110 -7.44 -17.36 3.41
N GLN A 111 -6.20 -17.33 2.88
CA GLN A 111 -4.98 -17.36 3.69
C GLN A 111 -4.92 -16.13 4.62
N ILE A 112 -5.22 -14.94 4.10
CA ILE A 112 -5.31 -13.72 4.93
C ILE A 112 -6.38 -13.88 6.01
N ALA A 113 -7.56 -14.42 5.68
CA ALA A 113 -8.62 -14.60 6.65
C ALA A 113 -8.26 -15.61 7.76
N GLU A 114 -7.50 -16.66 7.43
CA GLU A 114 -6.96 -17.64 8.38
C GLU A 114 -5.92 -17.01 9.31
N ASP A 115 -4.99 -16.23 8.76
CA ASP A 115 -3.97 -15.46 9.49
C ASP A 115 -4.61 -14.45 10.46
N MET A 116 -5.70 -13.80 10.03
CA MET A 116 -6.49 -12.89 10.87
C MET A 116 -7.45 -13.60 11.84
N MET A 117 -7.42 -14.94 11.91
CA MET A 117 -8.27 -15.76 12.79
C MET A 117 -9.77 -15.51 12.62
N LEU A 118 -10.23 -15.25 11.38
CA LEU A 118 -11.64 -14.96 11.06
C LEU A 118 -12.53 -16.24 10.95
N GLY A 119 -11.98 -17.40 11.29
CA GLY A 119 -12.69 -18.69 11.27
C GLY A 119 -13.07 -19.11 9.85
N LYS A 120 -14.36 -19.40 9.62
CA LYS A 120 -14.87 -19.80 8.30
C LYS A 120 -15.26 -18.62 7.40
N CYS A 121 -15.18 -17.40 7.91
CA CYS A 121 -15.59 -16.20 7.18
C CYS A 121 -14.40 -15.65 6.38
N VAL A 122 -14.53 -15.64 5.05
CA VAL A 122 -13.58 -14.94 4.17
C VAL A 122 -14.21 -13.59 3.79
N PRO A 123 -13.62 -12.46 4.20
CA PRO A 123 -14.10 -11.14 3.79
C PRO A 123 -14.15 -10.97 2.27
N SER A 124 -15.11 -10.21 1.76
CA SER A 124 -15.25 -9.93 0.32
C SER A 124 -14.29 -8.84 -0.16
N CYS A 125 -13.83 -7.98 0.75
CA CYS A 125 -12.78 -7.02 0.44
C CYS A 125 -11.95 -6.63 1.67
N PHE A 126 -10.74 -6.13 1.41
CA PHE A 126 -9.77 -5.71 2.41
C PHE A 126 -9.27 -4.31 2.09
N GLN A 127 -9.33 -3.41 3.05
CA GLN A 127 -8.60 -2.15 3.00
C GLN A 127 -7.14 -2.44 3.37
N PHE A 128 -6.22 -2.09 2.48
CA PHE A 128 -4.82 -2.45 2.62
C PHE A 128 -3.88 -1.24 2.61
N ARG A 129 -2.68 -1.50 3.11
CA ARG A 129 -1.46 -0.75 2.85
C ARG A 129 -0.42 -1.73 2.35
N PHE A 130 0.30 -1.33 1.32
CA PHE A 130 1.40 -2.12 0.79
C PHE A 130 2.43 -1.16 0.22
N ARG A 131 3.53 -0.98 0.95
CA ARG A 131 4.60 -0.08 0.52
C ARG A 131 4.04 1.33 0.24
N GLY A 132 4.28 1.86 -0.97
CA GLY A 132 3.71 3.12 -1.42
C GLY A 132 2.31 3.04 -2.02
N MET A 133 1.61 1.91 -1.86
CA MET A 133 0.29 1.65 -2.40
C MET A 133 -0.77 1.62 -1.30
N LYS A 134 -1.97 2.12 -1.61
CA LYS A 134 -3.12 2.03 -0.72
C LYS A 134 -4.42 1.93 -1.50
N GLY A 135 -5.40 1.27 -0.88
CA GLY A 135 -6.74 1.18 -1.44
C GLY A 135 -7.54 0.05 -0.80
N VAL A 136 -8.40 -0.52 -1.62
CA VAL A 136 -9.19 -1.71 -1.32
C VAL A 136 -8.80 -2.82 -2.31
N LEU A 137 -8.71 -4.05 -1.81
CA LEU A 137 -8.60 -5.26 -2.60
C LEU A 137 -9.93 -6.01 -2.51
N ALA A 138 -10.60 -6.21 -3.64
CA ALA A 138 -11.81 -7.01 -3.72
C ALA A 138 -11.46 -8.45 -4.11
N VAL A 139 -12.11 -9.42 -3.47
CA VAL A 139 -11.91 -10.84 -3.82
C VAL A 139 -12.44 -11.10 -5.23
N ASN A 140 -11.57 -11.62 -6.10
CA ASN A 140 -11.91 -11.99 -7.46
C ASN A 140 -11.49 -13.44 -7.75
N PRO A 141 -12.44 -14.40 -7.78
CA PRO A 141 -12.16 -15.82 -8.07
C PRO A 141 -11.55 -16.06 -9.46
N ILE A 142 -11.73 -15.13 -10.41
CA ILE A 142 -11.20 -15.25 -11.78
C ILE A 142 -9.67 -15.39 -11.77
N LEU A 143 -8.97 -14.80 -10.79
CA LEU A 143 -7.52 -14.95 -10.67
C LEU A 143 -7.12 -16.42 -10.44
N ASP A 144 -7.87 -17.15 -9.60
CA ASP A 144 -7.63 -18.57 -9.35
C ASP A 144 -8.00 -19.43 -10.57
N GLU A 145 -9.05 -19.04 -11.31
CA GLU A 145 -9.46 -19.72 -12.54
C GLU A 145 -8.40 -19.60 -13.63
N TYR A 146 -7.83 -18.40 -13.82
CA TYR A 146 -6.72 -18.20 -14.77
C TYR A 146 -5.46 -18.97 -14.38
N ALA A 147 -5.09 -18.96 -13.09
CA ALA A 147 -3.96 -19.76 -12.60
C ALA A 147 -4.19 -21.26 -12.85
N SER A 148 -5.40 -21.75 -12.57
CA SER A 148 -5.77 -23.16 -12.78
C SER A 148 -5.77 -23.54 -14.26
N TRP A 149 -6.30 -22.67 -15.12
CA TRP A 149 -6.27 -22.86 -16.57
C TRP A 149 -4.83 -22.91 -17.11
N ALA A 150 -3.97 -22.00 -16.66
CA ALA A 150 -2.56 -21.97 -17.09
C ALA A 150 -1.82 -23.26 -16.70
N ARG A 151 -1.98 -23.71 -15.44
CA ARG A 151 -1.42 -24.99 -14.96
C ARG A 151 -1.93 -26.19 -15.76
N ALA A 152 -3.22 -26.22 -16.08
CA ALA A 152 -3.82 -27.32 -16.84
C ALA A 152 -3.34 -27.41 -18.30
N ASN A 153 -2.77 -26.32 -18.84
CA ASN A 153 -2.23 -26.26 -20.19
C ASN A 153 -0.70 -26.18 -20.22
N ASP A 154 -0.03 -26.47 -19.08
CA ASP A 154 1.44 -26.38 -18.92
C ASP A 154 2.01 -25.01 -19.36
N ILE A 155 1.24 -23.94 -19.13
CA ILE A 155 1.65 -22.57 -19.44
C ILE A 155 2.29 -21.95 -18.21
N TYR A 156 3.58 -21.69 -18.30
CA TYR A 156 4.35 -21.00 -17.28
C TYR A 156 4.59 -19.55 -17.68
N SER A 157 4.70 -18.69 -16.67
CA SER A 157 5.13 -17.30 -16.87
C SER A 157 6.55 -17.26 -17.44
N ASP A 158 6.69 -16.69 -18.63
CA ASP A 158 8.00 -16.33 -19.21
C ASP A 158 8.30 -14.86 -18.89
N ASP A 159 9.58 -14.49 -18.84
CA ASP A 159 10.08 -13.12 -18.63
C ASP A 159 9.56 -12.13 -19.68
N LYS A 160 9.05 -12.63 -20.80
CA LYS A 160 8.42 -11.84 -21.88
C LYS A 160 6.96 -11.49 -21.63
N MET A 161 6.30 -12.12 -20.65
CA MET A 161 4.89 -11.88 -20.37
C MET A 161 4.71 -10.64 -19.50
N PHE A 162 3.62 -9.92 -19.77
CA PHE A 162 3.29 -8.69 -19.06
C PHE A 162 3.03 -8.93 -17.57
N ALA A 163 2.49 -10.10 -17.22
CA ALA A 163 2.30 -10.58 -15.86
C ALA A 163 2.38 -12.11 -15.81
N GLY A 164 2.65 -12.68 -14.64
CA GLY A 164 2.53 -14.12 -14.41
C GLY A 164 1.08 -14.59 -14.46
N PHE A 165 0.86 -15.90 -14.54
CA PHE A 165 -0.47 -16.50 -14.50
C PHE A 165 -0.97 -16.79 -13.08
N GLU A 166 -0.06 -16.89 -12.11
CA GLU A 166 -0.37 -17.22 -10.72
C GLU A 166 -0.46 -15.96 -9.84
N LEU A 167 -1.24 -14.97 -10.29
CA LEU A 167 -1.39 -13.71 -9.56
C LEU A 167 -2.26 -13.88 -8.32
N GLN A 168 -1.69 -13.54 -7.16
CA GLN A 168 -2.42 -13.42 -5.90
C GLN A 168 -3.05 -12.03 -5.76
N LEU A 169 -2.36 -10.99 -6.25
CA LEU A 169 -2.75 -9.60 -6.07
C LEU A 169 -2.66 -8.82 -7.37
N VAL A 170 -3.68 -8.01 -7.65
CA VAL A 170 -3.67 -7.09 -8.79
C VAL A 170 -4.04 -5.70 -8.30
N PHE A 171 -3.07 -4.80 -8.31
CA PHE A 171 -3.26 -3.41 -7.98
C PHE A 171 -3.64 -2.58 -9.20
N ARG A 172 -4.13 -1.36 -8.97
CA ARG A 172 -4.37 -0.35 -10.00
C ARG A 172 -3.37 0.79 -9.94
N ASP A 173 -3.15 1.45 -11.06
CA ASP A 173 -2.30 2.66 -11.14
C ASP A 173 -2.72 3.71 -10.12
N SER A 174 -4.02 3.95 -9.97
CA SER A 174 -4.50 4.91 -8.98
C SER A 174 -4.17 4.52 -7.55
N GLN A 175 -3.92 3.25 -7.23
CA GLN A 175 -3.53 2.80 -5.88
C GLN A 175 -2.07 3.14 -5.55
N VAL A 176 -1.21 3.34 -6.55
CA VAL A 176 0.21 3.67 -6.36
C VAL A 176 0.36 5.16 -6.03
N LYS A 177 0.84 5.45 -4.82
CA LYS A 177 0.92 6.83 -4.30
C LYS A 177 2.33 7.40 -4.35
N PHE A 178 3.34 6.54 -4.19
CA PHE A 178 4.76 6.85 -4.33
C PHE A 178 5.55 5.55 -4.53
N LYS A 179 6.79 5.65 -5.00
CA LYS A 179 7.64 4.47 -5.26
C LYS A 179 8.43 4.13 -4.01
N THR A 180 8.70 2.84 -3.81
CA THR A 180 9.59 2.36 -2.75
C THR A 180 10.54 1.30 -3.31
N ARG A 181 11.57 0.93 -2.54
CA ARG A 181 12.44 -0.22 -2.87
C ARG A 181 11.65 -1.53 -2.83
N ARG A 182 11.94 -2.43 -3.77
CA ARG A 182 11.27 -3.75 -3.90
C ARG A 182 12.04 -4.79 -3.08
N GLY A 183 11.33 -5.58 -2.28
CA GLY A 183 11.85 -6.79 -1.64
C GLY A 183 11.62 -8.04 -2.49
N SER A 184 12.18 -9.18 -2.05
CA SER A 184 11.88 -10.50 -2.62
C SER A 184 10.58 -11.05 -2.03
N LYS A 185 10.54 -11.21 -0.70
CA LYS A 185 9.33 -11.59 0.04
C LYS A 185 8.66 -10.37 0.61
N GLU A 186 7.44 -10.11 0.15
CA GLU A 186 6.66 -8.97 0.60
C GLU A 186 5.35 -9.47 1.25
N ALA A 187 4.82 -8.68 2.19
CA ALA A 187 3.54 -8.93 2.85
C ALA A 187 2.64 -7.71 2.68
N VAL A 188 1.33 -7.95 2.61
CA VAL A 188 0.34 -6.88 2.60
C VAL A 188 -0.07 -6.56 4.03
N GLU A 189 -0.24 -5.28 4.34
CA GLU A 189 -0.78 -4.85 5.62
C GLU A 189 -2.29 -4.61 5.48
N ILE A 190 -3.07 -5.19 6.37
CA ILE A 190 -4.51 -5.03 6.41
C ILE A 190 -4.88 -3.96 7.43
N VAL A 191 -5.60 -2.93 6.99
CA VAL A 191 -6.12 -1.87 7.86
C VAL A 191 -7.48 -2.27 8.40
N LYS A 192 -8.35 -2.76 7.51
CA LYS A 192 -9.71 -3.19 7.84
C LYS A 192 -10.20 -4.18 6.81
N TYR A 193 -11.11 -5.06 7.20
CA TYR A 193 -11.78 -6.00 6.30
C TYR A 193 -13.28 -5.71 6.26
N SER A 194 -13.95 -6.20 5.22
CA SER A 194 -15.40 -6.04 5.06
C SER A 194 -16.16 -6.69 6.22
N THR A 195 -16.97 -5.91 6.94
CA THR A 195 -17.89 -6.41 7.97
C THR A 195 -19.20 -5.62 7.93
N PRO A 196 -20.35 -6.26 8.21
CA PRO A 196 -21.60 -5.54 8.39
C PRO A 196 -21.47 -4.58 9.57
N SER A 197 -21.98 -3.36 9.40
CA SER A 197 -22.01 -2.33 10.45
C SER A 197 -23.42 -1.77 10.55
N PRO A 198 -24.01 -1.67 11.76
CA PRO A 198 -25.28 -0.99 11.93
C PRO A 198 -25.10 0.50 11.61
N VAL A 199 -26.03 1.05 10.84
CA VAL A 199 -26.04 2.47 10.46
C VAL A 199 -27.32 3.13 10.94
N ALA A 200 -27.23 4.40 11.32
CA ALA A 200 -28.36 5.24 11.68
C ALA A 200 -28.39 6.48 10.77
N LEU A 201 -29.58 7.03 10.54
CA LEU A 201 -29.73 8.28 9.79
C LEU A 201 -29.08 9.41 10.58
N ASN A 202 -28.06 10.05 9.99
CA ASN A 202 -27.44 11.22 10.57
C ASN A 202 -28.21 12.49 10.18
N LYS A 203 -28.12 13.53 11.01
CA LYS A 203 -28.79 14.82 10.74
C LYS A 203 -28.48 15.39 9.35
N PRO A 204 -27.22 15.39 8.86
CA PRO A 204 -26.91 15.89 7.52
C PRO A 204 -27.69 15.19 6.40
N PHE A 205 -27.82 13.86 6.47
CA PHE A 205 -28.54 13.09 5.45
C PHE A 205 -30.05 13.36 5.52
N ILE A 206 -30.61 13.50 6.73
CA ILE A 206 -32.01 13.91 6.92
C ILE A 206 -32.26 15.28 6.26
N CYS A 207 -31.36 16.25 6.46
CA CYS A 207 -31.48 17.58 5.85
C CYS A 207 -31.38 17.57 4.31
N ILE A 208 -30.76 16.55 3.70
CA ILE A 208 -30.72 16.39 2.24
C ILE A 208 -32.03 15.78 1.75
N LEU A 209 -32.60 14.82 2.48
CA LEU A 209 -33.86 14.17 2.11
C LEU A 209 -35.08 15.09 2.23
N ASP A 210 -34.98 16.16 3.04
CA ASP A 210 -36.04 17.15 3.26
C ASP A 210 -36.06 18.28 2.20
N GLN A 211 -35.13 18.28 1.24
CA GLN A 211 -35.04 19.26 0.14
C GLN A 211 -35.84 18.83 -1.10
#